data_AF-A0A0G1REF6-F1
#
_entry.id   AF-A0A0G1REF6-F1
#
_cell.length_a   1.000
_cell.length_b   1.000
_cell.length_c   1.000
_cell.angle_alpha   90.00
_cell.angle_beta   90.00
_cell.angle_gamma   90.00
#
_symmetry.space_group_name_H-M   'P 1'
#
loop_
_entity.id
_entity.type
_entity.pdbx_description
1 polymer ?
#
loop_
_entity_poly.entity_id
_entity_poly.type
_entity_poly.pdbx_seq_one_letter_code
_entity_poly.pdbx_strand_id
1 'polypeptide(L)' 'MGQLSERLNRLSPGDIALVIVALMMPPIAVLLKVGLTTHFWINVLLTILGFIPGQIHGLWVVLFL' A
#
# COMPACT_ATOMS: atom_id res chain seq x y z
N MET A 1 13.91 -13.62 27.27
CA MET A 1 13.33 -14.15 26.01
C MET A 1 11.99 -13.49 25.63
N GLY A 2 11.23 -12.90 26.55
CA GLY A 2 9.92 -12.26 26.23
C GLY A 2 9.97 -10.93 25.45
N GLN A 3 10.97 -10.07 25.68
CA GLN A 3 11.07 -8.78 24.96
C GLN A 3 11.42 -8.91 23.47
N LEU A 4 12.14 -9.96 23.07
CA LEU A 4 12.51 -10.18 21.66
C LEU A 4 11.34 -10.74 20.86
N SER A 5 10.56 -11.68 21.43
CA SER A 5 9.36 -12.21 20.79
C SER A 5 8.29 -11.14 20.59
N GLU A 6 8.15 -10.20 21.52
CA GLU A 6 7.23 -9.07 21.40
C GLU A 6 7.63 -8.11 20.27
N ARG A 7 8.94 -7.86 20.10
CA ARG A 7 9.47 -7.02 19.01
C ARG A 7 9.32 -7.68 17.65
N LEU A 8 9.53 -9.00 17.57
CA LEU A 8 9.31 -9.77 16.35
C LEU A 8 7.82 -9.83 15.97
N ASN A 9 6.91 -9.84 16.94
CA ASN A 9 5.46 -9.80 16.69
C ASN A 9 4.95 -8.42 16.22
N ARG A 10 5.78 -7.37 16.29
CA ARG A 10 5.47 -6.03 15.72
C ARG A 10 5.97 -5.85 14.30
N LEU A 11 6.86 -6.73 13.83
CA LEU A 11 7.20 -6.85 12.41
C LEU A 11 6.05 -7.62 11.75
N SER A 12 4.97 -6.89 11.49
CA SER A 12 3.73 -7.46 10.98
C SER A 12 3.97 -8.05 9.59
N PRO A 13 3.63 -9.32 9.35
CA PRO A 13 3.56 -9.89 7.99
C PRO A 13 2.62 -9.10 7.06
N GLY A 14 1.74 -8.26 7.64
CA GLY A 14 0.81 -7.40 6.91
C GLY A 14 1.49 -6.41 5.97
N ASP A 15 2.70 -5.94 6.28
CA ASP A 15 3.41 -4.97 5.43
C ASP A 15 3.88 -5.62 4.13
N ILE A 16 4.29 -6.88 4.18
CA ILE A 16 4.69 -7.67 3.00
C ILE A 16 3.45 -8.00 2.15
N ALA A 17 2.34 -8.36 2.79
CA ALA A 17 1.08 -8.61 2.10
C ALA A 17 0.56 -7.35 1.38
N LEU A 18 0.70 -6.17 1.99
CA LEU A 18 0.33 -4.89 1.39
C LEU A 18 1.13 -4.56 0.13
N VAL A 19 2.43 -4.90 0.10
CA VAL A 19 3.28 -4.71 -1.08
C VAL A 19 2.84 -5.61 -2.24
N ILE A 20 2.47 -6.87 -1.95
CA ILE A 20 1.96 -7.81 -2.97
C ILE A 20 0.60 -7.32 -3.51
N VAL A 21 -0.28 -6.83 -2.63
CA VAL A 21 -1.57 -6.25 -3.00
C VAL A 21 -1.40 -4.97 -3.83
N ALA A 22 -0.38 -4.15 -3.55
CA ALA A 22 -0.09 -2.93 -4.31
C ALA A 22 0.26 -3.21 -5.77
N LEU A 23 1.00 -4.29 -6.02
CA LEU A 23 1.37 -4.73 -7.37
C LEU A 23 0.17 -5.27 -8.16
N MET A 24 -0.77 -5.97 -7.53
CA MET A 24 -1.95 -6.52 -8.23
C MET A 24 -3.09 -5.50 -8.40
N MET A 25 -3.39 -4.72 -7.36
CA MET A 25 -4.43 -3.69 -7.37
C MET A 25 -3.95 -2.44 -6.62
N PRO A 26 -3.32 -1.50 -7.35
CA PRO A 26 -2.82 -0.26 -6.74
C PRO A 26 -3.90 0.53 -5.96
N PRO A 27 -5.19 0.61 -6.39
CA PRO A 27 -6.20 1.35 -5.62
C PRO A 27 -6.50 0.74 -4.25
N ILE A 28 -6.43 -0.59 -4.13
CA ILE A 28 -6.71 -1.29 -2.87
C ILE A 28 -5.57 -1.09 -1.89
N ALA A 29 -4.32 -1.17 -2.34
CA ALA A 29 -3.19 -0.93 -1.45
C ALA A 29 -3.15 0.52 -0.92
N VAL A 30 -3.46 1.50 -1.78
CA VAL A 30 -3.61 2.90 -1.35
C VAL A 30 -4.77 3.04 -0.37
N LEU A 31 -5.91 2.41 -0.63
CA LEU A 31 -7.06 2.42 0.29
C LEU A 31 -6.71 1.84 1.67
N LEU A 32 -5.97 0.73 1.72
CA LEU A 32 -5.57 0.11 2.99
C LEU A 32 -4.49 0.89 3.72
N LYS A 33 -3.62 1.61 2.99
CA LYS A 33 -2.52 2.39 3.55
C LYS A 33 -2.98 3.75 4.10
N VAL A 34 -3.75 4.50 3.32
CA VAL A 34 -4.14 5.89 3.63
C VAL A 34 -5.64 6.09 3.81
N GLY A 35 -6.47 5.07 3.58
CA GLY A 35 -7.93 5.19 3.63
C GLY A 35 -8.54 5.88 2.41
N LEU A 36 -9.79 6.32 2.55
CA LEU A 36 -10.55 7.08 1.54
C LEU A 36 -10.09 8.55 1.50
N THR A 37 -8.85 8.78 1.11
CA THR A 37 -8.27 10.13 0.98
C THR A 37 -8.14 10.56 -0.47
N THR A 38 -7.72 11.80 -0.71
CA THR A 38 -7.44 12.33 -2.05
C THR A 38 -6.46 11.45 -2.84
N HIS A 39 -5.50 10.80 -2.17
CA HIS A 39 -4.55 9.87 -2.80
C HIS A 39 -5.24 8.64 -3.38
N PHE A 40 -6.28 8.10 -2.72
CA PHE A 40 -7.08 7.00 -3.28
C PHE A 40 -7.76 7.41 -4.58
N TRP A 41 -8.42 8.58 -4.59
CA TRP A 41 -9.12 9.08 -5.77
C TRP A 41 -8.18 9.43 -6.92
N ILE A 42 -7.01 10.00 -6.63
CA ILE A 42 -5.95 10.23 -7.61
C ILE A 42 -5.48 8.90 -8.20
N ASN A 43 -5.28 7.87 -7.35
CA ASN A 43 -4.82 6.58 -7.83
C ASN A 43 -5.87 5.88 -8.71
N VAL A 44 -7.15 5.97 -8.37
CA VAL A 44 -8.26 5.45 -9.19
C VAL A 44 -8.29 6.15 -10.55
N LEU A 45 -8.19 7.48 -10.57
CA LEU A 45 -8.18 8.25 -11.81
C LEU A 45 -6.97 7.90 -12.68
N LEU A 46 -5.78 7.80 -12.09
CA LEU A 46 -4.56 7.39 -12.80
C LEU A 46 -4.70 5.98 -13.36
N THR A 47 -5.24 5.03 -12.60
CA THR A 47 -5.44 3.64 -13.05
C THR A 47 -6.41 3.55 -14.23
N ILE A 48 -7.42 4.43 -14.29
CA ILE A 48 -8.37 4.52 -15.42
C ILE A 48 -7.75 5.21 -16.65
N LEU A 49 -6.94 6.25 -16.45
CA LEU A 49 -6.22 6.95 -17.53
C LEU A 49 -5.03 6.14 -18.09
N GLY A 50 -4.49 5.23 -17.29
CA GLY A 50 -3.43 4.30 -17.67
C GLY A 50 -2.99 3.45 -16.48
N PHE A 51 -2.95 2.13 -16.65
CA PHE A 51 -2.57 1.23 -15.56
C PHE A 51 -1.18 1.53 -14.98
N ILE A 52 -0.21 1.88 -15.83
CA ILE A 52 1.18 2.16 -15.43
C ILE A 52 1.31 3.38 -14.50
N PRO A 53 0.77 4.57 -14.80
CA PRO A 53 0.85 5.71 -13.88
C PRO A 53 0.16 5.45 -12.53
N GLY A 54 -0.94 4.67 -12.51
CA GLY A 54 -1.58 4.23 -11.25
C GLY A 54 -0.68 3.30 -10.44
N GLN A 55 0.04 2.38 -11.08
CA GLN A 55 1.00 1.51 -10.41
C GLN A 55 2.14 2.30 -9.75
N ILE A 56 2.73 3.27 -10.44
CA ILE A 56 3.82 4.09 -9.91
C ILE A 56 3.34 4.94 -8.72
N HIS A 57 2.17 5.59 -8.85
CA HIS A 57 1.62 6.39 -7.77
C HIS A 57 1.24 5.53 -6.55
N GLY A 58 0.64 4.36 -6.77
CA GLY A 58 0.32 3.40 -5.71
C GLY A 58 1.57 2.93 -4.96
N LEU A 59 2.65 2.60 -5.67
CA LEU A 59 3.92 2.21 -5.06
C LEU A 59 4.53 3.36 -4.25
N TRP A 60 4.49 4.58 -4.77
CA TRP A 60 4.99 5.76 -4.08
C TRP A 60 4.25 6.00 -2.76
N VAL A 61 2.91 5.90 -2.77
CA VAL A 61 2.09 6.06 -1.56
C VAL A 61 2.36 4.95 -0.54
N VAL A 62 2.54 3.71 -0.97
CA VAL A 62 2.80 2.58 -0.05
C VAL A 62 4.20 2.66 0.58
N LEU A 63 5.21 3.08 -0.20
CA LEU A 63 6.61 3.12 0.22
C LEU A 63 7.01 4.39 0.99
N PHE A 64 6.43 5.54 0.64
CA PHE A 64 6.89 6.85 1.15
C PHE A 64 5.85 7.63 1.97
N LEU A 65 4.56 7.27 1.89
CA LEU A 65 3.51 7.78 2.77
C LEU A 65 3.26 6.82 3.94
#